data_AF-A0A960P229-F1
#
_entry.id   AF-A0A960P229-F1
#
_cell.length_a   1.000
_cell.length_b   1.000
_cell.length_c   1.000
_cell.angle_alpha   90.00
_cell.angle_beta   90.00
_cell.angle_gamma   90.00
#
_symmetry.space_group_name_H-M   'P 1'
#
loop_
_entity.id
_entity.type
_entity.pdbx_description
1 polymer ?
#
loop_
_entity_poly.entity_id
_entity_poly.type
_entity_poly.pdbx_seq_one_letter_code
_entity_poly.pdbx_strand_id
1 'polypeptide(L)'
;MRRTVRTVVPVLLVLGAALGLWLVFAGGTADDSAQDDPDRLSIGDTDLESIAELAGITLPESTDGFLSARLDDDSQLDVTFTIDPADESAFTEASELPEPVADQRVITHSSPLWDLNAEGTIRGASDTTRGADGDTPVGRAVEFTDEDGLTRVRLVLTASPQPR
;
A
#
# COMPACT_ATOMS: atom_id res chain seq x y z
N MET A 1 37.26 44.34 35.87
CA MET A 1 36.13 44.72 34.97
C MET A 1 34.86 44.65 35.82
N ARG A 2 34.23 45.78 36.22
CA ARG A 2 32.99 46.36 35.64
C ARG A 2 31.94 45.26 35.36
N ARG A 3 30.70 45.18 35.86
CA ARG A 3 29.66 46.07 36.43
C ARG A 3 28.64 45.12 37.12
N THR A 4 28.07 45.41 38.31
CA THR A 4 26.78 46.12 38.53
C THR A 4 25.55 45.35 38.00
N VAL A 5 24.40 45.10 38.65
CA VAL A 5 23.82 45.15 40.02
C VAL A 5 22.34 44.69 39.86
N ARG A 6 21.80 43.93 40.83
CA ARG A 6 20.40 43.78 41.33
C ARG A 6 19.20 43.65 40.37
N THR A 7 18.25 42.76 40.74
CA THR A 7 16.77 42.95 40.94
C THR A 7 16.20 41.55 41.27
N VAL A 8 15.69 41.14 42.44
CA VAL A 8 14.59 41.54 43.36
C VAL A 8 13.16 41.23 42.83
N VAL A 9 12.60 40.07 43.26
CA VAL A 9 11.19 39.84 43.80
C VAL A 9 10.04 39.74 42.76
N PRO A 10 8.85 39.12 43.00
CA PRO A 10 8.40 37.90 43.73
C PRO A 10 7.37 36.99 42.95
N VAL A 11 7.01 35.85 43.57
CA VAL A 11 5.66 35.21 43.70
C VAL A 11 4.60 35.36 42.59
N LEU A 12 4.09 34.22 42.09
CA LEU A 12 2.63 34.04 41.94
C LEU A 12 2.22 32.55 41.99
N LEU A 13 1.58 32.21 43.10
CA LEU A 13 0.93 30.95 43.41
C LEU A 13 -0.51 31.07 42.89
N VAL A 14 -0.88 30.30 41.87
CA VAL A 14 -2.27 30.25 41.39
C VAL A 14 -2.91 28.95 41.90
N LEU A 15 -3.63 29.11 43.00
CA LEU A 15 -4.62 28.17 43.51
C LEU A 15 -5.90 28.39 42.69
N GLY A 16 -6.30 27.41 41.88
CA GLY A 16 -7.53 27.46 41.09
C GLY A 16 -8.34 26.19 41.30
N ALA A 17 -9.23 26.21 42.29
CA ALA A 17 -10.26 25.20 42.47
C ALA A 17 -11.32 25.35 41.36
N ALA A 18 -11.61 24.27 40.64
CA ALA A 18 -12.81 24.15 39.84
C ALA A 18 -13.39 22.74 39.98
N LEU A 19 -14.41 22.64 40.84
CA LEU A 19 -15.38 21.54 40.85
C LEU A 19 -16.18 21.60 39.54
N GLY A 20 -16.04 20.58 38.70
CA GLY A 20 -16.81 20.40 37.47
C GLY A 20 -17.36 18.99 37.40
N LEU A 21 -18.63 18.86 37.76
CA LEU A 21 -19.47 17.68 37.76
C LEU A 21 -19.53 17.03 36.36
N TRP A 22 -18.98 15.82 36.20
CA TRP A 22 -19.13 15.03 34.97
C TRP A 22 -20.52 14.37 34.94
N LEU A 23 -21.43 14.91 34.12
CA LEU A 23 -22.61 14.18 33.66
C LEU A 23 -22.20 13.25 32.52
N VAL A 24 -22.23 11.94 32.79
CA VAL A 24 -22.23 10.91 31.75
C VAL A 24 -23.66 10.80 31.22
N PHE A 25 -23.92 11.37 30.05
CA PHE A 25 -25.02 10.93 29.20
C PHE A 25 -24.43 10.08 28.09
N ALA A 26 -24.68 8.78 28.20
CA ALA A 26 -24.50 7.80 27.14
C ALA A 26 -25.39 8.18 25.96
N GLY A 27 -24.84 8.94 25.02
CA GLY A 27 -25.35 9.04 23.65
C GLY A 27 -24.64 7.97 22.85
N GLY A 28 -25.33 6.88 22.54
CA GLY A 28 -24.83 5.86 21.62
C GLY A 28 -24.62 6.49 20.25
N THR A 29 -23.36 6.76 19.91
CA THR A 29 -22.93 6.77 18.53
C THR A 29 -22.73 5.32 18.17
N ALA A 30 -23.62 4.78 17.33
CA ALA A 30 -23.28 3.61 16.54
C ALA A 30 -22.14 4.06 15.62
N ASP A 31 -20.94 3.96 16.16
CA ASP A 31 -19.71 4.09 15.41
C ASP A 31 -19.56 2.76 14.68
N ASP A 32 -20.17 2.70 13.50
CA ASP A 32 -19.88 1.67 12.49
C ASP A 32 -18.52 2.00 11.89
N SER A 33 -17.50 2.04 12.75
CA SER A 33 -16.13 1.86 12.31
C SER A 33 -16.08 0.41 11.83
N ALA A 34 -16.26 0.20 10.53
CA ALA A 34 -15.57 -0.91 9.88
C ALA A 34 -14.12 -0.80 10.36
N GLN A 35 -13.74 -1.63 11.33
CA GLN A 35 -12.36 -1.69 11.78
C GLN A 35 -11.57 -2.06 10.53
N ASP A 36 -10.82 -1.10 9.99
CA ASP A 36 -9.72 -1.38 9.07
C ASP A 36 -8.80 -2.34 9.82
N ASP A 37 -8.96 -3.63 9.52
CA ASP A 37 -8.07 -4.67 9.97
C ASP A 37 -6.78 -4.47 9.19
N PRO A 38 -5.68 -4.03 9.82
CA PRO A 38 -4.45 -3.73 9.10
C PRO A 38 -3.88 -4.96 8.37
N ASP A 39 -4.31 -6.17 8.75
CA ASP A 39 -3.89 -7.42 8.13
C ASP A 39 -4.74 -7.79 6.89
N ARG A 40 -5.70 -6.94 6.48
CA ARG A 40 -6.56 -7.13 5.31
C ARG A 40 -6.45 -5.99 4.33
N LEU A 41 -6.54 -6.31 3.04
CA LEU A 41 -6.63 -5.31 1.98
C LEU A 41 -8.04 -4.73 1.99
N SER A 42 -8.15 -3.43 2.22
CA SER A 42 -9.41 -2.69 2.12
C SER A 42 -9.82 -2.49 0.66
N ILE A 43 -10.35 -3.53 0.03
CA ILE A 43 -10.83 -3.51 -1.35
C ILE A 43 -12.21 -4.17 -1.51
N GLY A 44 -13.19 -3.35 -1.87
CA GLY A 44 -14.59 -3.78 -2.07
C GLY A 44 -14.77 -4.62 -3.34
N ASP A 45 -14.18 -4.18 -4.44
CA ASP A 45 -14.32 -4.79 -5.76
C ASP A 45 -12.96 -5.20 -6.34
N THR A 46 -12.88 -6.35 -7.01
CA THR A 46 -11.63 -6.87 -7.62
C THR A 46 -11.53 -6.55 -9.11
N ASP A 47 -12.18 -5.47 -9.56
CA ASP A 47 -12.03 -4.94 -10.90
C ASP A 47 -10.68 -4.19 -11.06
N LEU A 48 -10.31 -3.94 -12.30
CA LEU A 48 -9.02 -3.37 -12.65
C LEU A 48 -8.82 -1.96 -12.10
N GLU A 49 -9.86 -1.12 -12.08
CA GLU A 49 -9.78 0.28 -11.63
C GLU A 49 -9.58 0.34 -10.11
N SER A 50 -10.39 -0.42 -9.36
CA SER A 50 -10.28 -0.55 -7.90
C SER A 50 -8.90 -1.08 -7.47
N ILE A 51 -8.37 -2.06 -8.19
CA ILE A 51 -7.03 -2.61 -7.92
C ILE A 51 -5.94 -1.59 -8.26
N ALA A 52 -6.09 -0.84 -9.35
CA ALA A 52 -5.11 0.15 -9.76
C ALA A 52 -5.00 1.28 -8.71
N GLU A 53 -6.14 1.75 -8.20
CA GLU A 53 -6.19 2.72 -7.10
C GLU A 53 -5.57 2.15 -5.81
N LEU A 54 -5.94 0.92 -5.41
CA LEU A 54 -5.36 0.27 -4.23
C LEU A 54 -3.84 0.14 -4.34
N ALA A 55 -3.34 -0.25 -5.50
CA ALA A 55 -1.92 -0.48 -5.75
C ALA A 55 -1.15 0.82 -6.05
N GLY A 56 -1.84 1.96 -6.20
CA GLY A 56 -1.22 3.21 -6.66
C GLY A 56 -0.45 3.02 -7.98
N ILE A 57 -1.04 2.31 -8.94
CA ILE A 57 -0.43 2.07 -10.26
C ILE A 57 -1.21 2.80 -11.36
N THR A 58 -0.49 3.18 -12.42
CA THR A 58 -1.08 3.80 -13.61
C THR A 58 -1.00 2.82 -14.77
N LEU A 59 -2.14 2.34 -15.25
CA LEU A 59 -2.20 1.34 -16.30
C LEU A 59 -2.00 1.97 -17.69
N PRO A 60 -1.13 1.43 -18.56
CA PRO A 60 -1.00 1.88 -19.93
C PRO A 60 -2.24 1.51 -20.76
N GLU A 61 -2.48 2.23 -21.86
CA GLU A 61 -3.62 1.98 -22.76
C GLU A 61 -3.55 0.58 -23.43
N SER A 62 -2.36 -0.02 -23.52
CA SER A 62 -2.16 -1.38 -24.05
C SER A 62 -2.54 -2.50 -23.08
N THR A 63 -2.99 -2.17 -21.86
CA THR A 63 -3.38 -3.15 -20.85
C THR A 63 -4.53 -4.03 -21.34
N ASP A 64 -4.31 -5.35 -21.30
CA ASP A 64 -5.33 -6.36 -21.65
C ASP A 64 -5.16 -7.63 -20.80
N GLY A 65 -6.12 -8.56 -20.90
CA GLY A 65 -6.02 -9.90 -20.30
C GLY A 65 -6.01 -9.89 -18.77
N PHE A 66 -6.62 -8.88 -18.14
CA PHE A 66 -6.67 -8.73 -16.70
C PHE A 66 -7.41 -9.90 -16.02
N LEU A 67 -6.76 -10.46 -14.99
CA LEU A 67 -7.31 -11.46 -14.08
C LEU A 67 -6.86 -11.15 -12.66
N SER A 68 -7.72 -11.44 -11.68
CA SER A 68 -7.43 -11.30 -10.26
C SER A 68 -7.88 -12.53 -9.47
N ALA A 69 -7.15 -12.84 -8.40
CA ALA A 69 -7.43 -13.94 -7.49
C ALA A 69 -7.13 -13.49 -6.06
N ARG A 70 -8.13 -13.61 -5.19
CA ARG A 70 -8.01 -13.22 -3.78
C ARG A 70 -7.82 -14.45 -2.90
N LEU A 71 -7.01 -14.31 -1.84
CA LEU A 71 -6.92 -15.32 -0.78
C LEU A 71 -8.08 -15.17 0.21
N ASP A 72 -8.48 -16.27 0.86
CA ASP A 72 -9.68 -16.37 1.70
C ASP A 72 -9.72 -15.40 2.90
N ASP A 73 -8.57 -14.89 3.34
CA ASP A 73 -8.39 -13.97 4.46
C ASP A 73 -8.26 -12.49 4.03
N ASP A 74 -8.43 -12.17 2.74
CA ASP A 74 -8.26 -10.83 2.15
C ASP A 74 -6.87 -10.18 2.41
N SER A 75 -5.89 -10.94 2.91
CA SER A 75 -4.53 -10.43 3.20
C SER A 75 -3.70 -10.23 1.93
N GLN A 76 -4.09 -10.90 0.84
CA GLN A 76 -3.36 -10.90 -0.42
C GLN A 76 -4.30 -10.91 -1.63
N LEU A 77 -3.90 -10.15 -2.66
CA LEU A 77 -4.53 -10.12 -3.96
C LEU A 77 -3.49 -10.34 -5.05
N ASP A 78 -3.68 -11.41 -5.81
CA ASP A 78 -2.88 -11.77 -6.96
C ASP A 78 -3.52 -11.22 -8.24
N VAL A 79 -2.72 -10.58 -9.08
CA VAL A 79 -3.19 -9.88 -10.29
C VAL A 79 -2.26 -10.21 -11.45
N THR A 80 -2.82 -10.44 -12.63
CA THR A 80 -2.04 -10.52 -13.86
C THR A 80 -2.76 -9.84 -15.02
N PHE A 81 -1.97 -9.28 -15.93
CA PHE A 81 -2.41 -8.67 -17.18
C PHE A 81 -1.23 -8.65 -18.15
N THR A 82 -1.47 -8.22 -19.38
CA THR A 82 -0.43 -7.99 -20.39
C THR A 82 -0.41 -6.54 -20.82
N ILE A 83 0.76 -6.07 -21.21
CA ILE A 83 1.01 -4.76 -21.82
C ILE A 83 1.89 -4.93 -23.05
N ASP A 84 1.93 -3.91 -23.91
CA ASP A 84 2.93 -3.83 -24.96
C ASP A 84 4.35 -3.71 -24.34
N PRO A 85 5.37 -4.40 -24.87
CA PRO A 85 6.74 -4.31 -24.32
C PRO A 85 7.33 -2.90 -24.33
N ALA A 86 6.84 -2.04 -25.23
CA ALA A 86 7.25 -0.64 -25.29
C ALA A 86 6.74 0.20 -24.10
N ASP A 87 5.70 -0.27 -23.40
CA ASP A 87 5.08 0.45 -22.30
C ASP A 87 5.63 0.06 -20.93
N GLU A 88 6.47 -0.98 -20.81
CA GLU A 88 7.00 -1.49 -19.53
C GLU A 88 7.69 -0.39 -18.70
N SER A 89 8.57 0.39 -19.32
CA SER A 89 9.27 1.48 -18.64
C SER A 89 8.33 2.61 -18.24
N ALA A 90 7.36 2.95 -19.10
CA ALA A 90 6.38 4.00 -18.81
C ALA A 90 5.43 3.58 -17.69
N PHE A 91 4.99 2.32 -17.68
CA PHE A 91 4.20 1.72 -16.60
C PHE A 91 4.95 1.76 -15.27
N THR A 92 6.22 1.36 -15.27
CA THR A 92 7.08 1.37 -14.08
C THR A 92 7.22 2.78 -13.51
N GLU A 93 7.54 3.76 -14.36
CA GLU A 93 7.72 5.17 -13.96
C GLU A 93 6.40 5.78 -13.46
N ALA A 94 5.31 5.64 -14.21
CA ALA A 94 4.01 6.23 -13.88
C ALA A 94 3.34 5.60 -12.65
N SER A 95 3.76 4.39 -12.28
CA SER A 95 3.30 3.67 -11.08
C SER A 95 4.24 3.86 -9.87
N GLU A 96 5.30 4.66 -10.05
CA GLU A 96 6.36 4.88 -9.05
C GLU A 96 6.93 3.56 -8.51
N LEU A 97 7.02 2.54 -9.36
CA LEU A 97 7.58 1.25 -9.00
C LEU A 97 9.11 1.33 -9.00
N PRO A 98 9.80 0.59 -8.12
CA PRO A 98 11.25 0.44 -8.24
C PRO A 98 11.61 -0.19 -9.58
N GLU A 99 12.77 0.19 -10.12
CA GLU A 99 13.28 -0.37 -11.37
C GLU A 99 13.40 -1.90 -11.26
N PRO A 100 12.72 -2.67 -12.15
CA PRO A 100 12.79 -4.13 -12.15
C PRO A 100 14.20 -4.63 -12.44
N VAL A 101 14.66 -5.59 -11.64
CA VAL A 101 15.99 -6.19 -11.81
C VAL A 101 15.86 -7.49 -12.60
N ALA A 102 16.64 -7.62 -13.67
CA ALA A 102 16.70 -8.86 -14.45
C ALA A 102 17.15 -10.05 -13.58
N ASP A 103 16.53 -11.21 -13.83
CA ASP A 103 16.70 -12.46 -13.09
C ASP A 103 16.34 -12.38 -11.59
N GLN A 104 15.70 -11.30 -11.14
CA GLN A 104 15.24 -11.15 -9.77
C GLN A 104 13.81 -11.68 -9.63
N ARG A 105 13.66 -12.75 -8.84
CA ARG A 105 12.36 -13.26 -8.40
C ARG A 105 11.95 -12.58 -7.11
N VAL A 106 10.73 -12.06 -7.05
CA VAL A 106 10.12 -11.42 -5.87
C VAL A 106 8.78 -12.06 -5.51
N ILE A 107 8.10 -12.69 -6.46
CA ILE A 107 6.90 -13.51 -6.24
C ILE A 107 7.35 -14.96 -6.07
N THR A 108 7.13 -15.51 -4.87
CA THR A 108 7.67 -16.82 -4.47
C THR A 108 6.61 -17.86 -4.13
N HIS A 109 5.33 -17.53 -4.37
CA HIS A 109 4.20 -18.45 -4.24
C HIS A 109 3.53 -18.76 -5.58
N SER A 110 2.84 -19.90 -5.62
CA SER A 110 1.96 -20.25 -6.72
C SER A 110 0.62 -19.55 -6.57
N SER A 111 0.05 -19.11 -7.69
CA SER A 111 -1.29 -18.55 -7.76
C SER A 111 -2.16 -19.40 -8.67
N PRO A 112 -3.50 -19.41 -8.51
CA PRO A 112 -4.40 -19.94 -9.53
C PRO A 112 -4.23 -19.28 -10.91
N LEU A 113 -3.63 -18.09 -10.94
CA LEU A 113 -3.41 -17.30 -12.15
C LEU A 113 -2.10 -17.64 -12.89
N TRP A 114 -1.11 -18.24 -12.22
CA TRP A 114 0.21 -18.47 -12.82
C TRP A 114 0.98 -19.62 -12.20
N ASP A 115 1.86 -20.22 -13.01
CA ASP A 115 2.90 -21.12 -12.51
C ASP A 115 4.07 -20.32 -11.92
N LEU A 116 4.67 -20.86 -10.86
CA LEU A 116 5.89 -20.33 -10.25
C LEU A 116 7.06 -20.31 -11.22
N ASN A 117 7.13 -21.26 -12.16
CA ASN A 117 8.25 -21.41 -13.06
C ASN A 117 7.89 -20.90 -14.46
N ALA A 118 7.54 -19.61 -14.53
CA ALA A 118 7.37 -18.94 -15.81
C ALA A 118 8.61 -19.13 -16.69
N GLU A 119 8.37 -19.44 -17.96
CA GLU A 119 9.45 -19.51 -18.94
C GLU A 119 9.90 -18.08 -19.30
N GLY A 120 11.17 -17.92 -19.65
CA GLY A 120 11.75 -16.63 -20.01
C GLY A 120 12.45 -15.90 -18.85
N THR A 121 12.94 -14.70 -19.14
CA THR A 121 13.65 -13.85 -18.17
C THR A 121 12.64 -13.10 -17.33
N ILE A 122 12.66 -13.36 -16.02
CA ILE A 122 11.86 -12.61 -15.03
C ILE A 122 12.61 -11.34 -14.65
N ARG A 123 11.89 -10.23 -14.61
CA ARG A 123 12.37 -8.95 -14.08
C ARG A 123 11.48 -8.56 -12.91
N GLY A 124 12.04 -8.44 -11.72
CA GLY A 124 11.25 -8.27 -10.49
C GLY A 124 11.64 -7.06 -9.67
N ALA A 125 10.64 -6.46 -9.03
CA ALA A 125 10.78 -5.39 -8.05
C ALA A 125 9.73 -5.51 -6.94
N SER A 126 10.02 -4.99 -5.75
CA SER A 126 9.06 -4.96 -4.65
C SER A 126 9.24 -3.72 -3.79
N ASP A 127 8.13 -3.14 -3.34
CA ASP A 127 8.12 -2.00 -2.43
C ASP A 127 6.88 -1.98 -1.52
N THR A 128 6.67 -0.84 -0.89
CA THR A 128 5.46 -0.54 -0.12
C THR A 128 5.01 0.86 -0.50
N THR A 129 3.74 0.98 -0.87
CA THR A 129 3.09 2.26 -1.14
C THR A 129 2.00 2.54 -0.11
N ARG A 130 1.42 3.74 -0.15
CA ARG A 130 0.16 4.02 0.53
C ARG A 130 -0.99 3.49 -0.30
N GLY A 131 -1.92 2.79 0.32
CA GLY A 131 -3.16 2.35 -0.31
C GLY A 131 -4.08 3.51 -0.66
N ALA A 132 -5.23 3.20 -1.27
CA ALA A 132 -6.20 4.18 -1.74
C ALA A 132 -6.75 5.10 -0.63
N ASP A 133 -6.77 4.63 0.62
CA ASP A 133 -7.17 5.42 1.79
C ASP A 133 -6.10 6.44 2.26
N GLY A 134 -4.88 6.35 1.72
CA GLY A 134 -3.75 7.21 2.05
C GLY A 134 -3.03 6.88 3.36
N ASP A 135 -3.54 5.94 4.16
CA ASP A 135 -3.07 5.65 5.51
C ASP A 135 -2.59 4.20 5.66
N THR A 136 -3.21 3.26 4.96
CA THR A 136 -2.89 1.82 5.04
C THR A 136 -1.76 1.45 4.08
N PRO A 137 -0.65 0.86 4.56
CA PRO A 137 0.44 0.44 3.69
C PRO A 137 0.04 -0.78 2.86
N VAL A 138 0.32 -0.73 1.56
CA VAL A 138 0.15 -1.86 0.62
C VAL A 138 1.52 -2.30 0.13
N GLY A 139 1.88 -3.54 0.41
CA GLY A 139 3.07 -4.16 -0.17
C GLY A 139 2.82 -4.50 -1.63
N ARG A 140 3.74 -4.17 -2.52
CA ARG A 140 3.67 -4.51 -3.94
C ARG A 140 4.86 -5.36 -4.31
N ALA A 141 4.62 -6.51 -4.93
CA ALA A 141 5.65 -7.27 -5.62
C ALA A 141 5.23 -7.41 -7.08
N VAL A 142 6.06 -6.93 -8.00
CA VAL A 142 5.81 -6.94 -9.43
C VAL A 142 6.87 -7.76 -10.16
N GLU A 143 6.43 -8.59 -11.10
CA GLU A 143 7.30 -9.32 -12.02
C GLU A 143 6.84 -9.13 -13.46
N PHE A 144 7.79 -8.96 -14.36
CA PHE A 144 7.60 -8.87 -15.81
C PHE A 144 8.21 -10.09 -16.49
N THR A 145 7.45 -10.69 -17.41
CA THR A 145 7.88 -11.81 -18.25
C THR A 145 7.40 -11.60 -19.68
N ASP A 146 8.26 -11.85 -20.67
CA ASP A 146 7.85 -11.76 -22.08
C ASP A 146 7.13 -13.05 -22.50
N GLU A 147 5.93 -12.91 -23.05
CA GLU A 147 5.09 -14.02 -23.51
C GLU A 147 4.41 -13.63 -24.83
N ASP A 148 4.60 -14.44 -25.88
CA ASP A 148 3.94 -14.27 -27.18
C ASP A 148 4.03 -12.85 -27.81
N GLY A 149 5.13 -12.15 -27.55
CA GLY A 149 5.37 -10.78 -28.05
C GLY A 149 4.75 -9.67 -27.20
N LEU A 150 4.13 -10.02 -26.08
CA LEU A 150 3.64 -9.11 -25.05
C LEU A 150 4.50 -9.22 -23.79
N THR A 151 4.38 -8.24 -22.91
CA THR A 151 4.93 -8.32 -21.56
C THR A 151 3.80 -8.66 -20.60
N ARG A 152 3.87 -9.83 -19.99
CA ARG A 152 2.99 -10.21 -18.87
C ARG A 152 3.49 -9.58 -17.59
N VAL A 153 2.59 -8.88 -16.91
CA VAL A 153 2.78 -8.34 -15.57
C VAL A 153 2.11 -9.27 -14.58
N ARG A 154 2.83 -9.63 -13.52
CA ARG A 154 2.31 -10.28 -12.32
C ARG A 154 2.48 -9.32 -11.17
N LEU A 155 1.41 -9.04 -10.46
CA LEU A 155 1.39 -8.13 -9.33
C LEU A 155 0.76 -8.84 -8.15
N VAL A 156 1.45 -8.79 -7.02
CA VAL A 156 0.96 -9.30 -5.74
C VAL A 156 0.85 -8.11 -4.81
N LEU A 157 -0.35 -7.91 -4.30
CA LEU A 157 -0.65 -6.92 -3.28
C LEU A 157 -0.82 -7.63 -1.94
N THR A 158 -0.19 -7.11 -0.90
CA THR A 158 -0.29 -7.66 0.46
C THR A 158 -0.62 -6.56 1.47
N ALA A 159 -1.56 -6.84 2.35
CA ALA A 159 -1.81 -6.03 3.54
C ALA A 159 -0.61 -6.09 4.49
N SER A 160 -0.35 -5.01 5.23
CA SER A 160 0.72 -4.94 6.24
C SER A 160 2.02 -5.65 5.86
N PRO A 161 2.76 -5.13 4.86
CA PRO A 161 4.03 -5.75 4.47
C PRO A 161 4.94 -5.87 5.69
N GLN A 162 5.24 -7.10 6.09
CA GLN A 162 6.08 -7.37 7.26
C GLN A 162 7.40 -6.60 7.12
N PRO A 163 7.86 -5.87 8.16
CA PRO A 163 9.16 -5.22 8.11
C PRO A 163 10.23 -6.29 7.92
N ARG A 164 10.94 -6.24 6.78
CA ARG A 164 12.10 -7.09 6.49
C ARG A 164 13.29 -6.73 7.36
#